data_AF-A0A7U9XB55-F1
#
_entry.id   AF-A0A7U9XB55-F1
#
_cell.length_a   1.000
_cell.length_b   1.000
_cell.length_c   1.000
_cell.angle_alpha   90.00
_cell.angle_beta   90.00
_cell.angle_gamma   90.00
#
_symmetry.space_group_name_H-M   'P 1'
#
loop_
_entity.id
_entity.type
_entity.pdbx_description
1 polymer ?
#
loop_
_entity_poly.entity_id
_entity_poly.type
_entity_poly.pdbx_seq_one_letter_code
_entity_poly.pdbx_strand_id
1 'polypeptide(L)'
;MELKTFGYWETKRADQRLALSAIDYMDYQKKVSFEESHLYKKCHNMLFVIYLLQTGQLRIESEIKYLRLYEFEKIVASDMEQIKRDYYIITKKIMEGKASELSEGDTEFLGAARRGDKNSKKQDAPKGDKALPRRFAFKQSYMSYLVREYIVP
;
A
#
# COMPACT_ATOMS: atom_id res chain seq x y z
N MET A 1 -1.95 10.86 12.65
CA MET A 1 -2.30 11.30 11.29
C MET A 1 -1.07 11.09 10.41
N GLU A 2 -1.21 10.38 9.30
CA GLU A 2 -0.12 10.00 8.38
C GLU A 2 -0.18 10.84 7.10
N LEU A 3 0.93 11.43 6.66
CA LEU A 3 0.98 12.21 5.42
C LEU A 3 1.38 11.33 4.24
N LYS A 4 0.63 11.39 3.15
CA LYS A 4 0.95 10.68 1.90
C LYS A 4 0.93 11.63 0.72
N THR A 5 1.94 11.50 -0.14
CA THR A 5 2.05 12.27 -1.38
C THR A 5 2.11 11.33 -2.57
N PHE A 6 1.39 11.68 -3.65
CA PHE A 6 1.44 10.96 -4.91
C PHE A 6 0.92 11.83 -6.05
N GLY A 7 1.26 11.43 -7.26
CA GLY A 7 0.91 12.15 -8.47
C GLY A 7 -0.20 11.46 -9.23
N TYR A 8 -0.87 12.22 -10.07
CA TYR A 8 -1.74 11.65 -11.09
C TYR A 8 -1.54 12.38 -12.41
N TRP A 9 -1.79 11.68 -13.51
CA TRP A 9 -1.76 12.23 -14.86
C TRP A 9 -3.13 12.79 -15.23
N GLU A 10 -3.19 13.66 -16.25
CA GLU A 10 -4.47 14.20 -16.77
C GLU A 10 -5.48 13.11 -17.15
N THR A 11 -5.01 11.92 -17.52
CA THR A 11 -5.81 10.71 -17.76
C THR A 11 -6.42 10.08 -16.50
N LYS A 12 -6.38 10.79 -15.35
CA LYS A 12 -6.79 10.31 -14.02
C LYS A 12 -6.11 9.00 -13.61
N ARG A 13 -4.90 8.75 -14.10
CA ARG A 13 -4.09 7.58 -13.71
C ARG A 13 -3.15 7.97 -12.58
N ALA A 14 -3.07 7.17 -11.52
CA ALA A 14 -2.07 7.37 -10.48
C ALA A 14 -0.66 7.10 -11.02
N ASP A 15 0.33 7.86 -10.59
CA ASP A 15 1.72 7.75 -11.06
C ASP A 15 2.44 6.52 -10.52
N GLN A 16 2.07 6.09 -9.32
CA GLN A 16 2.70 4.98 -8.62
C GLN A 16 1.73 4.28 -7.66
N ARG A 17 2.22 3.20 -7.05
CA ARG A 17 1.61 2.54 -5.89
C ARG A 17 1.70 3.42 -4.66
N LEU A 18 0.72 3.35 -3.76
CA LEU A 18 0.80 4.08 -2.49
C LEU A 18 1.38 3.20 -1.40
N ALA A 19 2.59 3.52 -0.92
CA ALA A 19 3.22 2.83 0.20
C ALA A 19 2.54 3.18 1.54
N LEU A 20 2.06 2.15 2.25
CA LEU A 20 1.28 2.31 3.48
C LEU A 20 2.15 2.10 4.72
N SER A 21 2.59 0.86 4.97
CA SER A 21 3.44 0.51 6.11
C SER A 21 4.44 -0.58 5.76
N ALA A 22 5.63 -0.53 6.35
CA ALA A 22 6.58 -1.64 6.32
C ALA A 22 5.97 -2.88 7.01
N ILE A 23 6.32 -4.07 6.51
CA ILE A 23 5.90 -5.35 7.08
C ILE A 23 7.07 -5.89 7.89
N ASP A 24 6.88 -6.02 9.20
CA ASP A 24 7.73 -6.90 10.01
C ASP A 24 7.16 -8.32 9.91
N TYR A 25 7.93 -9.28 9.36
CA TYR A 25 7.43 -10.64 9.19
C TYR A 25 7.23 -11.35 10.54
N MET A 26 7.99 -10.97 11.58
CA MET A 26 7.92 -11.64 12.88
C MET A 26 6.67 -11.24 13.66
N ASP A 27 6.03 -10.12 13.35
CA ASP A 27 4.70 -9.76 13.87
C ASP A 27 3.62 -10.79 13.48
N TYR A 28 3.84 -11.52 12.37
CA TYR A 28 2.87 -12.47 11.79
C TYR A 28 3.22 -13.93 12.06
N GLN A 29 4.01 -14.21 13.12
CA GLN A 29 4.19 -15.58 13.63
C GLN A 29 2.86 -16.21 14.09
N LYS A 30 1.89 -15.37 14.48
CA LYS A 30 0.53 -15.75 14.83
C LYS A 30 -0.44 -14.94 13.96
N LYS A 31 -1.70 -15.39 13.91
CA LYS A 31 -2.77 -14.66 13.23
C LYS A 31 -2.98 -13.31 13.94
N VAL A 32 -2.93 -12.23 13.17
CA VAL A 32 -3.26 -10.86 13.61
C VAL A 32 -4.46 -10.41 12.79
N SER A 33 -5.54 -9.99 13.44
CA SER A 33 -6.72 -9.46 12.75
C SER A 33 -6.36 -8.18 11.97
N PHE A 34 -7.15 -7.86 10.94
CA PHE A 34 -6.91 -6.66 10.14
C PHE A 34 -7.00 -5.39 10.99
N GLU A 35 -8.01 -5.29 11.84
CA GLU A 35 -8.32 -4.13 12.68
C GLU A 35 -7.26 -3.89 13.77
N GLU A 36 -6.64 -4.95 14.28
CA GLU A 36 -5.56 -4.84 15.28
C GLU A 36 -4.19 -4.53 14.64
N SER A 37 -4.08 -4.73 13.32
CA SER A 37 -2.82 -4.63 12.59
C SER A 37 -2.24 -3.22 12.62
N HIS A 38 -0.91 -3.14 12.53
CA HIS A 38 -0.22 -1.86 12.37
C HIS A 38 -0.59 -1.17 11.05
N LEU A 39 -0.99 -1.93 10.02
CA LEU A 39 -1.45 -1.41 8.75
C LEU A 39 -2.71 -0.57 8.95
N TYR A 40 -3.75 -1.17 9.53
CA TYR A 40 -5.02 -0.50 9.76
C TYR A 40 -4.85 0.74 10.63
N LYS A 41 -4.09 0.64 11.73
CA LYS A 41 -3.79 1.78 12.61
C LYS A 41 -3.13 2.96 11.88
N LYS A 42 -2.18 2.69 10.98
CA LYS A 42 -1.52 3.75 10.18
C LYS A 42 -2.43 4.30 9.09
N CYS A 43 -3.25 3.46 8.49
CA CYS A 43 -4.14 3.87 7.42
C CYS A 43 -5.35 4.66 7.93
N HIS A 44 -5.78 4.45 9.18
CA HIS A 44 -7.02 4.97 9.74
C HIS A 44 -7.26 6.48 9.44
N ASN A 45 -6.23 7.32 9.59
CA ASN A 45 -6.29 8.74 9.27
C ASN A 45 -5.06 9.19 8.48
N MET A 46 -5.24 9.44 7.17
CA MET A 46 -4.19 9.94 6.28
C MET A 46 -4.55 11.30 5.68
N LEU A 47 -3.56 12.17 5.49
CA LEU A 47 -3.68 13.39 4.70
C LEU A 47 -3.01 13.16 3.34
N PHE A 48 -3.78 13.30 2.26
CA PHE A 48 -3.28 13.15 0.90
C PHE A 48 -2.96 14.51 0.30
N VAL A 49 -1.71 14.66 -0.16
CA VAL A 49 -1.23 15.79 -0.96
C VAL A 49 -0.99 15.28 -2.37
N ILE A 50 -1.79 15.78 -3.30
CA ILE A 50 -1.93 15.18 -4.62
C ILE A 50 -1.61 16.23 -5.68
N TYR A 51 -0.60 15.93 -6.49
CA TYR A 51 -0.11 16.85 -7.52
C TYR A 51 -0.38 16.33 -8.92
N LEU A 52 -0.63 17.26 -9.85
CA LEU A 52 -0.84 16.95 -11.27
C LEU A 52 0.50 16.82 -11.98
N LEU A 53 0.67 15.70 -12.67
CA LEU A 53 1.84 15.44 -13.51
C LEU A 53 1.55 15.80 -14.97
N GLN A 54 2.54 16.44 -15.60
CA GLN A 54 2.55 16.74 -17.02
C GLN A 54 3.77 16.13 -17.70
N THR A 55 3.58 15.60 -18.90
CA THR A 55 4.67 15.01 -19.69
C THR A 55 5.71 16.07 -20.01
N GLY A 56 6.99 15.77 -19.72
CA GLY A 56 8.10 16.69 -19.98
C GLY A 56 8.35 17.72 -18.86
N GLN A 57 7.50 17.77 -17.83
CA GLN A 57 7.69 18.66 -16.67
C GLN A 57 8.48 17.96 -15.56
N LEU A 58 9.32 18.71 -14.83
CA LEU A 58 9.96 18.19 -13.62
C LEU A 58 8.92 18.05 -12.50
N ARG A 59 9.00 16.96 -11.73
CA ARG A 59 8.06 16.68 -10.63
C ARG A 59 8.05 17.75 -9.54
N ILE A 60 9.15 18.49 -9.35
CA ILE A 60 9.24 19.59 -8.39
C ILE A 60 8.44 20.83 -8.81
N GLU A 61 8.14 20.95 -10.10
CA GLU A 61 7.35 22.04 -10.68
C GLU A 61 5.85 21.69 -10.71
N SER A 62 5.49 20.45 -10.37
CA SER A 62 4.10 19.98 -10.38
C SER A 62 3.24 20.73 -9.36
N GLU A 63 2.05 21.15 -9.79
CA GLU A 63 1.08 21.83 -8.94
C GLU A 63 0.35 20.85 -8.02
N ILE A 64 0.28 21.16 -6.72
CA ILE A 64 -0.61 20.46 -5.78
C ILE A 64 -2.05 20.87 -6.09
N LYS A 65 -2.83 19.97 -6.70
CA LYS A 65 -4.23 20.21 -7.06
C LYS A 65 -5.20 19.89 -5.93
N TYR A 66 -4.88 18.89 -5.12
CA TYR A 66 -5.78 18.44 -4.06
C TYR A 66 -5.05 18.21 -2.75
N LEU A 67 -5.68 18.70 -1.68
CA LEU A 67 -5.43 18.33 -0.30
C LEU A 67 -6.69 17.66 0.22
N ARG A 68 -6.60 16.39 0.65
CA ARG A 68 -7.75 15.59 1.07
C ARG A 68 -7.45 14.83 2.34
N LEU A 69 -8.33 14.96 3.34
CA LEU A 69 -8.34 14.02 4.44
C LEU A 69 -8.90 12.69 3.92
N TYR A 70 -8.09 11.65 4.03
CA TYR A 70 -8.46 10.29 3.68
C TYR A 70 -8.91 9.57 4.94
N GLU A 71 -10.23 9.58 5.16
CA GLU A 71 -10.88 8.77 6.17
C GLU A 71 -11.01 7.34 5.63
N PHE A 72 -10.10 6.48 6.05
CA PHE A 72 -9.88 5.18 5.41
C PHE A 72 -11.15 4.37 5.24
N GLU A 73 -11.94 4.24 6.31
CA GLU A 73 -13.15 3.43 6.32
C GLU A 73 -14.25 3.96 5.40
N LYS A 74 -14.32 5.29 5.22
CA LYS A 74 -15.32 5.89 4.34
C LYS A 74 -14.96 5.66 2.87
N ILE A 75 -13.70 5.88 2.53
CA ILE A 75 -13.28 5.86 1.12
C ILE A 75 -13.17 4.43 0.60
N VAL A 76 -12.72 3.50 1.43
CA VAL A 76 -12.61 2.09 1.04
C VAL A 76 -13.82 1.26 1.46
N ALA A 77 -14.94 1.88 1.83
CA ALA A 77 -16.10 1.17 2.37
C ALA A 77 -16.58 0.04 1.44
N SER A 78 -16.71 0.31 0.15
CA SER A 78 -17.10 -0.67 -0.87
C SER A 78 -16.05 -1.75 -1.12
N ASP A 79 -14.78 -1.45 -0.81
CA ASP A 79 -13.62 -2.26 -1.16
C ASP A 79 -13.05 -3.01 0.05
N MET A 80 -13.58 -2.73 1.24
CA MET A 80 -13.03 -3.16 2.52
C MET A 80 -12.92 -4.69 2.60
N GLU A 81 -13.90 -5.41 2.07
CA GLU A 81 -13.85 -6.87 2.04
C GLU A 81 -12.66 -7.38 1.22
N GLN A 82 -12.40 -6.78 0.06
CA GLN A 82 -11.28 -7.17 -0.79
C GLN A 82 -9.94 -6.82 -0.13
N ILE A 83 -9.82 -5.64 0.48
CA ILE A 83 -8.62 -5.24 1.21
C ILE A 83 -8.32 -6.21 2.37
N LYS A 84 -9.35 -6.63 3.12
CA LYS A 84 -9.20 -7.64 4.17
C LYS A 84 -8.77 -8.99 3.60
N ARG A 85 -9.36 -9.44 2.49
CA ARG A 85 -8.95 -10.68 1.81
C ARG A 85 -7.48 -10.63 1.41
N ASP A 86 -7.04 -9.55 0.77
CA ASP A 86 -5.66 -9.34 0.36
C ASP A 86 -4.69 -9.35 1.55
N TYR A 87 -5.04 -8.62 2.62
CA TYR A 87 -4.28 -8.61 3.86
C TYR A 87 -4.08 -10.02 4.40
N TYR A 88 -5.17 -10.80 4.51
CA TYR A 88 -5.11 -12.16 5.04
C TYR A 88 -4.32 -13.12 4.14
N ILE A 89 -4.37 -12.96 2.81
CA ILE A 89 -3.52 -13.73 1.89
C ILE A 89 -2.03 -13.46 2.18
N ILE A 90 -1.65 -12.19 2.31
CA ILE A 90 -0.27 -11.80 2.60
C ILE A 90 0.19 -12.35 3.96
N THR A 91 -0.57 -12.09 5.03
CA THR A 91 -0.17 -12.49 6.38
C THR A 91 -0.19 -13.99 6.57
N LYS A 92 -1.10 -14.71 5.90
CA LYS A 92 -1.12 -16.18 5.91
C LYS A 92 0.14 -16.77 5.28
N LYS A 93 0.58 -16.26 4.12
CA LYS A 93 1.84 -16.72 3.51
C LYS A 93 3.04 -16.49 4.43
N ILE A 94 3.11 -15.33 5.08
CA ILE A 94 4.18 -15.04 6.05
C ILE A 94 4.15 -16.04 7.21
N MET A 95 2.99 -16.22 7.83
CA MET A 95 2.78 -17.16 8.94
C MET A 95 3.11 -18.61 8.55
N GLU A 96 2.88 -18.99 7.30
CA GLU A 96 3.18 -20.32 6.77
C GLU A 96 4.68 -20.55 6.50
N GLY A 97 5.53 -19.54 6.65
CA GLY A 97 6.96 -19.62 6.34
C GLY A 97 7.28 -19.41 4.85
N LYS A 98 6.42 -18.67 4.14
CA LYS A 98 6.51 -18.41 2.70
C LYS A 98 6.61 -16.90 2.40
N ALA A 99 7.30 -16.15 3.26
CA ALA A 99 7.49 -14.70 3.07
C ALA A 99 8.37 -14.40 1.85
N SER A 100 9.33 -15.28 1.55
CA SER A 100 10.22 -15.16 0.38
C SER A 100 9.48 -15.35 -0.96
N GLU A 101 8.37 -16.08 -0.94
CA GLU A 101 7.49 -16.35 -2.09
C GLU A 101 6.43 -15.26 -2.32
N LEU A 102 6.33 -14.26 -1.45
CA LEU A 102 5.35 -13.17 -1.61
C LEU A 102 5.49 -12.52 -2.99
N SER A 103 4.38 -12.37 -3.68
CA SER A 103 4.29 -11.64 -4.94
C SER A 103 3.24 -10.54 -4.82
N GLU A 104 3.48 -9.42 -5.50
CA GLU A 104 2.43 -8.40 -5.62
C GLU A 104 1.22 -8.94 -6.39
N GLY A 105 1.41 -9.96 -7.25
CA GLY A 105 0.33 -10.64 -7.97
C GLY A 105 -0.56 -11.54 -7.10
N ASP A 106 -0.24 -11.76 -5.83
CA ASP A 106 -1.01 -12.64 -4.94
C ASP A 106 -2.39 -12.08 -4.53
N THR A 107 -2.64 -10.82 -4.80
CA THR A 107 -3.70 -9.98 -4.21
C THR A 107 -4.31 -9.07 -5.27
N GLU A 108 -5.35 -8.31 -4.94
CA GLU A 108 -6.02 -7.42 -5.91
C GLU A 108 -5.69 -5.93 -5.66
N PHE A 109 -6.07 -5.39 -4.50
CA PHE A 109 -5.93 -3.98 -4.15
C PHE A 109 -4.72 -3.68 -3.26
N LEU A 110 -4.47 -4.54 -2.28
CA LEU A 110 -3.38 -4.39 -1.30
C LEU A 110 -2.26 -5.40 -1.57
N GLY A 111 -1.09 -4.92 -1.99
CA GLY A 111 0.07 -5.76 -2.27
C GLY A 111 1.18 -5.70 -1.22
N ALA A 112 2.06 -6.71 -1.24
CA ALA A 112 3.32 -6.74 -0.49
C ALA A 112 4.50 -6.34 -1.39
N ALA A 113 4.72 -5.03 -1.54
CA ALA A 113 5.76 -4.47 -2.40
C ALA A 113 7.15 -4.54 -1.75
N ARG A 114 8.20 -4.85 -2.53
CA ARG A 114 9.59 -4.80 -2.04
C ARG A 114 9.96 -3.40 -1.56
N ARG A 115 10.75 -3.35 -0.48
CA ARG A 115 11.37 -2.14 0.06
C ARG A 115 12.88 -2.27 -0.13
N GLY A 116 13.47 -1.43 -0.97
CA GLY A 116 14.87 -1.56 -1.36
C GLY A 116 15.06 -2.42 -2.61
N ASP A 117 16.30 -2.80 -2.86
CA ASP A 117 16.75 -3.52 -4.04
C ASP A 117 17.00 -5.03 -3.77
N LYS A 118 17.63 -5.71 -4.72
CA LYS A 118 17.95 -7.14 -4.61
C LYS A 118 19.07 -7.44 -3.59
N ASN A 119 19.86 -6.44 -3.23
CA ASN A 119 21.02 -6.57 -2.33
C ASN A 119 20.67 -6.19 -0.89
N SER A 120 19.43 -5.78 -0.64
CA SER A 120 18.95 -5.42 0.68
C SER A 120 19.03 -6.61 1.64
N LYS A 121 19.41 -6.34 2.90
CA LYS A 121 19.48 -7.36 3.94
C LYS A 121 18.11 -8.02 4.11
N LYS A 122 18.07 -9.35 4.02
CA LYS A 122 16.86 -10.12 4.30
C LYS A 122 16.48 -9.99 5.77
N GLN A 123 15.18 -9.93 6.04
CA GLN A 123 14.64 -10.04 7.39
C GLN A 123 14.28 -11.49 7.70
N ASP A 124 14.41 -11.87 8.96
CA ASP A 124 13.92 -13.16 9.43
C ASP A 124 12.39 -13.18 9.39
N ALA A 125 11.84 -14.35 9.12
CA ALA A 125 10.41 -14.58 9.00
C ALA A 125 10.02 -15.87 9.76
N PRO A 126 8.72 -16.09 10.01
CA PRO A 126 8.25 -17.28 10.70
C PRO A 126 8.74 -18.58 10.06
N LYS A 127 8.87 -19.64 10.88
CA LYS A 127 9.34 -20.96 10.48
C LYS A 127 10.74 -21.00 9.84
N GLY A 128 11.58 -20.00 10.13
CA GLY A 128 12.97 -19.94 9.70
C GLY A 128 13.18 -19.43 8.27
N ASP A 129 12.12 -18.93 7.61
CA ASP A 129 12.26 -18.28 6.31
C ASP A 129 13.04 -16.96 6.42
N LYS A 130 13.68 -16.54 5.32
CA LYS A 130 14.39 -15.27 5.20
C LYS A 130 14.06 -14.61 3.88
N ALA A 131 13.48 -13.42 3.96
CA ALA A 131 12.93 -12.75 2.79
C ALA A 131 13.37 -11.29 2.71
N LEU A 132 13.43 -10.76 1.49
CA LEU A 132 13.68 -9.34 1.28
C LEU A 132 12.57 -8.51 1.97
N PRO A 133 12.91 -7.35 2.55
CA PRO A 133 11.94 -6.53 3.26
C PRO A 133 10.83 -6.03 2.30
N ARG A 134 9.60 -5.97 2.81
CA ARG A 134 8.42 -5.53 2.07
C ARG A 134 7.63 -4.50 2.86
N ARG A 135 6.69 -3.87 2.16
CA ARG A 135 5.69 -2.95 2.69
C ARG A 135 4.34 -3.26 2.09
N PHE A 136 3.30 -3.12 2.90
CA PHE A 136 1.95 -3.00 2.41
C PHE A 136 1.85 -1.76 1.52
N ALA A 137 1.26 -1.93 0.35
CA ALA A 137 1.02 -0.83 -0.58
C ALA A 137 -0.30 -1.04 -1.32
N PHE A 138 -1.06 0.02 -1.51
CA PHE A 138 -2.13 0.00 -2.51
C PHE A 138 -1.52 -0.03 -3.90
N LYS A 139 -1.98 -0.98 -4.72
CA LYS A 139 -1.50 -1.13 -6.08
C LYS A 139 -1.83 0.11 -6.91
N GLN A 140 -1.02 0.36 -7.93
CA GLN A 140 -1.25 1.50 -8.83
C GLN A 140 -2.62 1.43 -9.53
N SER A 141 -3.09 0.22 -9.87
CA SER A 141 -4.42 0.01 -10.44
C SER A 141 -5.51 0.52 -9.50
N TYR A 142 -5.46 0.09 -8.23
CA TYR A 142 -6.38 0.53 -7.20
C TYR A 142 -6.24 2.03 -6.89
N MET A 143 -5.02 2.56 -6.83
CA MET A 143 -4.81 4.01 -6.69
C MET A 143 -5.42 4.80 -7.86
N SER A 144 -5.33 4.29 -9.09
CA SER A 144 -5.95 4.93 -10.24
C SER A 144 -7.48 4.88 -10.19
N TYR A 145 -8.05 3.79 -9.66
CA TYR A 145 -9.48 3.71 -9.37
C TYR A 145 -9.88 4.74 -8.31
N LEU A 146 -9.16 4.82 -7.19
CA LEU A 146 -9.41 5.83 -6.15
C LEU A 146 -9.31 7.26 -6.69
N VAL A 147 -8.32 7.53 -7.54
CA VAL A 147 -8.14 8.83 -8.20
C VAL A 147 -9.38 9.20 -9.01
N ARG A 148 -9.91 8.27 -9.82
CA ARG A 148 -11.07 8.52 -10.70
C ARG A 148 -12.38 8.68 -9.95
N GLU A 149 -12.63 7.81 -8.97
CA GLU A 149 -13.97 7.71 -8.36
C GLU A 149 -14.13 8.59 -7.12
N TYR A 150 -13.05 8.86 -6.37
CA TYR A 150 -13.17 9.45 -5.03
C TYR A 150 -12.33 10.71 -4.80
N ILE A 151 -11.30 10.96 -5.61
CA ILE A 151 -10.33 12.02 -5.34
C ILE A 151 -10.48 13.19 -6.32
N VAL A 152 -10.51 12.88 -7.62
CA VAL A 152 -10.54 13.86 -8.70
C VAL A 152 -11.93 13.87 -9.33
N PRO A 153 -12.74 14.93 -9.10
CA PRO A 153 -14.06 15.10 -9.72
C PRO A 153 -14.02 14.93 -11.24
#